data_AF-A0A919BQ01-F1
#
_entry.id   AF-A0A919BQ01-F1
#
_cell.length_a   1.000
_cell.length_b   1.000
_cell.length_c   1.000
_cell.angle_alpha   90.00
_cell.angle_beta   90.00
_cell.angle_gamma   90.00
#
_symmetry.space_group_name_H-M   'P 1'
#
loop_
_entity.id
_entity.type
_entity.pdbx_description
1 polymer ?
#
loop_
_entity_poly.entity_id
_entity_poly.type
_entity_poly.pdbx_seq_one_letter_code
_entity_poly.pdbx_strand_id
1 'polypeptide(L)'
;MFAATGVPGGLVDGIHLSVFEGGPLDVSAVLAAGSTQRPSAGQEWAAVHGSRACPCCLLVSGGVWQLWWKLSCAAVCPEHRVVLLDRCPSCGWVLRWGGDRPRVVPARWVRPPTCCANSVHGRPCSQWLPAARASRADGGTVEAQRRWMDVAFGRVRPVVGGVDVAAAEWFAAFRACVILLRLGLPRVLGRLPDVPAWCTRVLLEERGERGAHGGRFGWGPASAGAAAAFLTVVMPLLAAEDVRELSRRLAPLVRTAADEGCLAARPLARLAVPEVFAEAVAAQVPVGRSARSPWEKGRSR
;
A
#
# COMPACT_ATOMS: atom_id res chain seq x y z
N MET A 1 -14.70 20.09 24.60
CA MET A 1 -14.69 19.57 25.99
C MET A 1 -13.54 18.56 26.10
N PHE A 2 -12.32 19.01 26.42
CA PHE A 2 -11.07 18.21 26.36
C PHE A 2 -10.45 17.93 27.75
N ALA A 3 -11.25 17.98 28.81
CA ALA A 3 -10.74 18.15 30.17
C ALA A 3 -10.37 16.86 30.95
N ALA A 4 -10.46 15.66 30.36
CA ALA A 4 -10.26 14.42 31.14
C ALA A 4 -8.83 13.85 31.10
N THR A 5 -8.02 14.15 30.08
CA THR A 5 -6.72 13.47 29.85
C THR A 5 -5.50 14.37 29.90
N GLY A 6 -5.68 15.71 29.92
CA GLY A 6 -4.56 16.67 29.85
C GLY A 6 -3.81 16.66 28.51
N VAL A 7 -4.33 15.98 27.49
CA VAL A 7 -3.72 15.89 26.16
C VAL A 7 -4.28 17.00 25.25
N PRO A 8 -3.44 17.83 24.61
CA PRO A 8 -3.90 18.85 23.66
C PRO A 8 -4.68 18.24 22.50
N GLY A 9 -5.77 18.88 22.06
CA GLY A 9 -6.60 18.39 20.95
C GLY A 9 -5.82 18.10 19.66
N GLY A 10 -4.90 18.99 19.28
CA GLY A 10 -4.04 18.76 18.11
C GLY A 10 -3.10 17.56 18.24
N LEU A 11 -2.75 17.16 19.48
CA LEU A 11 -1.97 15.94 19.73
C LEU A 11 -2.87 14.69 19.62
N VAL A 12 -4.15 14.79 19.99
CA VAL A 12 -5.15 13.74 19.76
C VAL A 12 -5.42 13.54 18.26
N ASP A 13 -5.53 14.62 17.50
CA ASP A 13 -5.72 14.55 16.05
C ASP A 13 -4.50 13.92 15.36
N GLY A 14 -3.28 14.24 15.83
CA GLY A 14 -2.02 13.70 15.33
C GLY A 14 -1.78 12.21 15.63
N ILE A 15 -2.59 11.59 16.50
CA ILE A 15 -2.54 10.14 16.82
C ILE A 15 -3.71 9.37 16.20
N HIS A 16 -4.44 9.98 15.26
CA HIS A 16 -5.57 9.37 14.57
C HIS A 16 -5.30 9.18 13.08
N LEU A 17 -5.93 8.17 12.45
CA LEU A 17 -5.71 7.91 11.01
C LEU A 17 -6.26 9.03 10.09
N SER A 18 -7.07 9.94 10.63
CA SER A 18 -7.59 11.12 9.92
C SER A 18 -6.50 12.08 9.45
N VAL A 19 -5.26 11.96 9.95
CA VAL A 19 -4.10 12.68 9.37
C VAL A 19 -3.84 12.31 7.90
N PHE A 20 -4.42 11.21 7.41
CA PHE A 20 -4.30 10.74 6.04
C PHE A 20 -5.56 10.96 5.18
N GLU A 21 -6.57 11.65 5.73
CA GLU A 21 -7.81 11.98 5.03
C GLU A 21 -7.52 12.81 3.77
N GLY A 22 -8.20 12.50 2.65
CA GLY A 22 -7.97 13.16 1.37
C GLY A 22 -6.63 12.80 0.69
N GLY A 23 -5.91 11.83 1.24
CA GLY A 23 -4.65 11.29 0.70
C GLY A 23 -4.77 9.79 0.41
N PRO A 24 -4.00 8.93 1.13
CA PRO A 24 -4.00 7.50 0.85
C PRO A 24 -5.26 6.79 1.33
N LEU A 25 -6.07 7.42 2.19
CA LEU A 25 -7.33 6.88 2.67
C LEU A 25 -8.43 7.94 2.81
N ASP A 26 -9.67 7.46 2.78
CA ASP A 26 -10.88 8.12 3.28
C ASP A 26 -11.36 7.33 4.52
N VAL A 27 -11.44 7.99 5.69
CA VAL A 27 -11.77 7.30 6.94
C VAL A 27 -13.18 6.72 6.90
N SER A 28 -14.14 7.40 6.29
CA SER A 28 -15.52 6.92 6.17
C SER A 28 -15.60 5.64 5.33
N ALA A 29 -14.83 5.56 4.24
CA ALA A 29 -14.71 4.37 3.41
C ALA A 29 -14.04 3.21 4.16
N VAL A 30 -13.02 3.49 4.99
CA VAL A 30 -12.35 2.49 5.84
C VAL A 30 -13.32 1.92 6.88
N LEU A 31 -14.10 2.78 7.55
CA LEU A 31 -15.09 2.38 8.53
C LEU A 31 -16.22 1.56 7.91
N ALA A 32 -16.73 1.98 6.74
CA ALA A 32 -17.73 1.25 5.99
C ALA A 32 -17.25 -0.16 5.60
N ALA A 33 -15.99 -0.28 5.15
CA ALA A 33 -15.38 -1.56 4.81
C ALA A 33 -15.18 -2.49 6.02
N GLY A 34 -14.97 -1.93 7.22
CA GLY A 34 -14.78 -2.68 8.46
C GLY A 34 -15.95 -3.58 8.87
N SER A 35 -17.18 -3.24 8.46
CA SER A 35 -18.40 -4.03 8.71
C SER A 35 -18.45 -5.37 7.95
N THR A 36 -17.60 -5.56 6.93
CA THR A 36 -17.61 -6.72 6.01
C THR A 36 -16.53 -7.78 6.29
N GLN A 37 -15.98 -7.82 7.51
CA GLN A 37 -14.96 -8.78 7.98
C GLN A 37 -13.61 -8.81 7.22
N ARG A 38 -13.38 -8.00 6.17
CA ARG A 38 -12.11 -7.98 5.39
C ARG A 38 -11.71 -6.57 4.94
N PRO A 39 -11.17 -5.72 5.85
CA PRO A 39 -10.88 -4.31 5.58
C PRO A 39 -9.82 -4.02 4.51
N SER A 40 -8.88 -4.95 4.26
CA SER A 40 -7.92 -4.84 3.15
C SER A 40 -8.58 -4.94 1.76
N ALA A 41 -9.91 -5.18 1.72
CA ALA A 41 -10.73 -5.17 0.51
C ALA A 41 -11.20 -3.78 0.06
N GLY A 42 -11.03 -2.75 0.89
CA GLY A 42 -11.33 -1.35 0.54
C GLY A 42 -10.28 -0.77 -0.41
N GLN A 43 -10.67 0.23 -1.20
CA GLN A 43 -9.77 0.97 -2.09
C GLN A 43 -8.68 1.73 -1.33
N GLU A 44 -8.92 2.01 -0.05
CA GLU A 44 -8.05 2.83 0.81
C GLU A 44 -6.80 2.13 1.32
N TRP A 45 -6.64 0.82 1.05
CA TRP A 45 -5.43 0.06 1.37
C TRP A 45 -4.93 0.29 2.81
N ALA A 46 -5.85 0.47 3.76
CA ALA A 46 -5.57 0.58 5.17
C ALA A 46 -5.78 -0.77 5.86
N ALA A 47 -4.79 -1.20 6.63
CA ALA A 47 -4.88 -2.38 7.47
C ALA A 47 -5.64 -2.03 8.74
N VAL A 48 -6.97 -2.18 8.75
CA VAL A 48 -7.77 -2.00 9.99
C VAL A 48 -7.34 -3.01 11.05
N HIS A 49 -7.10 -4.27 10.64
CA HIS A 49 -6.53 -5.29 11.50
C HIS A 49 -5.05 -5.49 11.21
N GLY A 50 -4.32 -5.71 12.29
CA GLY A 50 -2.87 -5.82 12.26
C GLY A 50 -2.15 -4.52 11.92
N SER A 51 -0.82 -4.59 11.82
CA SER A 51 0.08 -3.47 11.53
C SER A 51 1.47 -4.00 11.16
N ARG A 52 2.33 -3.10 10.71
CA ARG A 52 3.76 -3.36 10.47
C ARG A 52 4.59 -2.65 11.52
N ALA A 53 5.87 -2.98 11.65
CA ALA A 53 6.75 -2.30 12.59
C ALA A 53 8.21 -2.33 12.17
N CYS A 54 8.94 -1.29 12.55
CA CYS A 54 10.39 -1.31 12.57
C CYS A 54 10.88 -1.72 13.97
N PRO A 55 11.67 -2.80 14.13
CA PRO A 55 12.27 -3.18 15.41
C PRO A 55 13.02 -2.04 16.10
N CYS A 56 13.81 -1.30 15.32
CA CYS A 56 14.64 -0.21 15.82
C CYS A 56 13.79 0.96 16.33
N CYS A 57 12.75 1.36 15.59
CA CYS A 57 11.81 2.39 16.08
C CYS A 57 11.09 1.93 17.36
N LEU A 58 10.69 0.66 17.45
CA LEU A 58 10.08 0.11 18.67
C LEU A 58 11.06 0.12 19.85
N LEU A 59 12.35 -0.13 19.60
CA LEU A 59 13.39 -0.06 20.62
C LEU A 59 13.54 1.37 21.15
N VAL A 60 13.79 2.31 20.25
CA VAL A 60 14.09 3.72 20.57
C VAL A 60 12.92 4.39 21.27
N SER A 61 11.68 4.11 20.83
CA SER A 61 10.48 4.74 21.39
C SER A 61 9.89 4.03 22.61
N GLY A 62 10.47 2.90 23.04
CA GLY A 62 9.88 2.09 24.12
C GLY A 62 8.55 1.43 23.72
N GLY A 63 8.34 1.16 22.44
CA GLY A 63 7.18 0.41 21.93
C GLY A 63 6.05 1.26 21.33
N VAL A 64 6.31 2.51 20.93
CA VAL A 64 5.34 3.35 20.21
C VAL A 64 5.21 2.89 18.77
N TRP A 65 3.98 2.67 18.33
CA TRP A 65 3.67 2.27 16.95
C TRP A 65 3.33 3.50 16.11
N GLN A 66 3.97 3.61 14.94
CA GLN A 66 3.74 4.73 14.05
C GLN A 66 2.42 4.55 13.28
N LEU A 67 1.64 5.63 13.13
CA LEU A 67 0.34 5.57 12.46
C LEU A 67 0.43 5.06 11.01
N TRP A 68 1.41 5.55 10.25
CA TRP A 68 1.57 5.19 8.85
C TRP A 68 1.85 3.70 8.65
N TRP A 69 2.28 2.95 9.69
CA TRP A 69 2.41 1.49 9.63
C TRP A 69 1.07 0.74 9.48
N LYS A 70 -0.06 1.45 9.56
CA LYS A 70 -1.39 0.93 9.23
C LYS A 70 -1.68 1.02 7.74
N LEU A 71 -0.88 1.72 6.94
CA LEU A 71 -1.06 1.81 5.49
C LEU A 71 -0.42 0.59 4.82
N SER A 72 -1.09 -0.07 3.89
CA SER A 72 -0.61 -1.30 3.26
C SER A 72 0.62 -1.09 2.37
N CYS A 73 0.96 0.17 2.08
CA CYS A 73 2.20 0.57 1.39
C CYS A 73 3.33 0.94 2.36
N ALA A 74 3.16 0.79 3.67
CA ALA A 74 4.24 0.92 4.64
C ALA A 74 5.25 -0.23 4.49
N ALA A 75 6.25 -0.07 3.65
CA ALA A 75 7.16 -1.14 3.27
C ALA A 75 8.48 -1.13 4.04
N VAL A 76 9.06 0.05 4.19
CA VAL A 76 10.44 0.23 4.67
C VAL A 76 10.47 1.34 5.71
N CYS A 77 11.28 1.20 6.75
CA CYS A 77 11.54 2.31 7.67
C CYS A 77 12.52 3.29 7.01
N PRO A 78 12.15 4.56 6.76
CA PRO A 78 13.05 5.51 6.12
C PRO A 78 14.22 5.95 7.01
N GLU A 79 14.07 5.84 8.34
CA GLU A 79 15.13 6.19 9.29
C GLU A 79 16.16 5.07 9.41
N HIS A 80 15.69 3.86 9.69
CA HIS A 80 16.54 2.70 9.94
C HIS A 80 16.89 1.89 8.69
N ARG A 81 16.30 2.23 7.53
CA ARG A 81 16.55 1.62 6.22
C ARG A 81 16.36 0.09 6.21
N VAL A 82 15.33 -0.39 6.89
CA VAL A 82 14.97 -1.81 6.97
C VAL A 82 13.57 -2.04 6.43
N VAL A 83 13.35 -3.18 5.78
CA VAL A 83 11.99 -3.65 5.45
C VAL A 83 11.23 -3.85 6.77
N LEU A 84 10.02 -3.32 6.86
CA LEU A 84 9.21 -3.44 8.06
C LEU A 84 8.83 -4.90 8.31
N LEU A 85 8.76 -5.28 9.57
CA LEU A 85 8.17 -6.54 9.98
C LEU A 85 6.65 -6.43 9.88
N ASP A 86 6.04 -7.41 9.24
CA ASP A 86 4.60 -7.57 9.16
C ASP A 86 4.11 -8.84 9.87
N ARG A 87 5.00 -9.79 10.15
CA ARG A 87 4.72 -11.03 10.90
C ARG A 87 5.71 -11.21 12.04
N CYS A 88 5.25 -11.84 13.11
CA CYS A 88 6.09 -12.18 14.25
C CYS A 88 6.95 -13.39 13.90
N PRO A 89 8.29 -13.35 14.09
CA PRO A 89 9.16 -14.48 13.77
C PRO A 89 8.93 -15.70 14.67
N SER A 90 8.44 -15.50 15.90
CA SER A 90 8.15 -16.61 16.81
C SER A 90 6.81 -17.28 16.52
N CYS A 91 5.74 -16.50 16.32
CA CYS A 91 4.39 -17.06 16.20
C CYS A 91 3.83 -17.09 14.78
N GLY A 92 4.51 -16.50 13.78
CA GLY A 92 4.09 -16.46 12.36
C GLY A 92 2.88 -15.57 12.04
N TRP A 93 2.07 -15.23 13.05
CA TRP A 93 0.94 -14.32 12.92
C TRP A 93 1.36 -12.91 12.52
N VAL A 94 0.47 -12.24 11.79
CA VAL A 94 0.62 -10.82 11.47
C VAL A 94 0.74 -10.01 12.76
N LEU A 95 1.70 -9.07 12.77
CA LEU A 95 1.62 -7.78 13.46
C LEU A 95 0.31 -7.42 14.14
N ARG A 96 0.11 -7.53 15.46
CA ARG A 96 -1.11 -7.05 16.16
C ARG A 96 -2.43 -7.62 15.63
N TRP A 97 -2.39 -8.84 15.10
CA TRP A 97 -3.58 -9.52 14.61
C TRP A 97 -4.41 -10.12 15.75
N GLY A 98 -3.77 -10.61 16.81
CA GLY A 98 -4.39 -11.15 18.01
C GLY A 98 -4.29 -12.66 18.13
N GLY A 99 -4.37 -13.43 17.04
CA GLY A 99 -4.20 -14.89 17.01
C GLY A 99 -5.02 -15.52 15.88
N ASP A 100 -5.68 -16.64 16.11
CA ASP A 100 -6.59 -17.33 15.17
C ASP A 100 -7.49 -16.42 14.31
N ARG A 101 -8.00 -15.34 14.90
CA ARG A 101 -8.82 -14.32 14.25
C ARG A 101 -8.43 -12.91 14.72
N PRO A 102 -8.72 -11.85 13.92
CA PRO A 102 -8.52 -10.47 14.33
C PRO A 102 -9.18 -10.19 15.67
N ARG A 103 -8.39 -9.79 16.67
CA ARG A 103 -8.93 -9.40 17.98
C ARG A 103 -7.98 -8.50 18.75
N VAL A 104 -8.56 -7.66 19.60
CA VAL A 104 -7.80 -6.88 20.57
C VAL A 104 -7.21 -7.83 21.63
N VAL A 105 -5.95 -7.60 22.01
CA VAL A 105 -5.35 -8.35 23.12
C VAL A 105 -6.12 -8.04 24.39
N PRO A 106 -6.62 -9.05 25.13
CA PRO A 106 -7.33 -8.80 26.38
C PRO A 106 -6.46 -8.03 27.37
N ALA A 107 -7.02 -6.99 27.99
CA ALA A 107 -6.32 -6.09 28.93
C ALA A 107 -5.74 -6.83 30.16
N ARG A 108 -6.25 -8.03 30.49
CA ARG A 108 -5.71 -8.89 31.56
C ARG A 108 -4.24 -9.28 31.38
N TRP A 109 -3.72 -9.22 30.16
CA TRP A 109 -2.32 -9.48 29.87
C TRP A 109 -1.52 -8.18 29.96
N VAL A 110 -1.11 -7.79 31.16
CA VAL A 110 -0.17 -6.67 31.35
C VAL A 110 1.19 -7.08 30.81
N ARG A 111 1.69 -6.36 29.81
CA ARG A 111 2.89 -6.76 29.06
C ARG A 111 3.58 -5.55 28.43
N PRO A 112 4.92 -5.58 28.26
CA PRO A 112 5.62 -4.50 27.60
C PRO A 112 5.08 -4.27 26.17
N PRO A 113 4.88 -3.01 25.74
CA PRO A 113 4.40 -2.67 24.40
C PRO A 113 5.37 -3.09 23.28
N THR A 114 6.61 -3.41 23.64
CA THR A 114 7.64 -3.98 22.76
C THR A 114 7.48 -5.47 22.47
N CYS A 115 6.55 -6.17 23.10
CA CYS A 115 6.31 -7.60 22.86
C CYS A 115 5.19 -7.86 21.83
N CYS A 116 5.25 -9.01 21.16
CA CYS A 116 4.29 -9.41 20.13
C CYS A 116 2.85 -9.50 20.66
N ALA A 117 1.99 -8.59 20.22
CA ALA A 117 0.57 -8.51 20.57
C ALA A 117 -0.32 -9.67 20.06
N ASN A 118 0.23 -10.85 19.74
CA ASN A 118 -0.55 -12.03 19.36
C ASN A 118 -0.62 -13.03 20.51
N SER A 119 -1.61 -13.92 20.46
CA SER A 119 -1.68 -15.10 21.33
C SER A 119 -1.84 -16.36 20.48
N VAL A 120 -1.16 -17.43 20.91
CA VAL A 120 -1.16 -18.74 20.28
C VAL A 120 -1.75 -19.72 21.29
N HIS A 121 -2.78 -20.48 20.90
CA HIS A 121 -3.50 -21.40 21.79
C HIS A 121 -3.90 -20.78 23.15
N GLY A 122 -4.42 -19.54 23.10
CA GLY A 122 -4.85 -18.81 24.30
C GLY A 122 -3.74 -18.19 25.15
N ARG A 123 -2.46 -18.44 24.82
CA ARG A 123 -1.30 -17.89 25.56
C ARG A 123 -0.63 -16.75 24.78
N PRO A 124 -0.23 -15.64 25.43
CA PRO A 124 0.49 -14.55 24.77
C PRO A 124 1.81 -15.03 24.15
N CYS A 125 2.11 -14.59 22.93
CA CYS A 125 3.43 -14.76 22.34
C CYS A 125 4.45 -13.89 23.10
N SER A 126 5.57 -14.48 23.50
CA SER A 126 6.62 -13.83 24.29
C SER A 126 7.68 -13.11 23.45
N GLN A 127 7.58 -13.14 22.11
CA GLN A 127 8.56 -12.47 21.24
C GLN A 127 8.72 -10.99 21.59
N TRP A 128 9.94 -10.61 21.94
CA TRP A 128 10.34 -9.22 22.03
C TRP A 128 10.65 -8.71 20.61
N LEU A 129 9.82 -7.80 20.10
CA LEU A 129 9.89 -7.32 18.72
C LEU A 129 11.17 -6.54 18.39
N PRO A 130 11.77 -5.76 19.30
CA PRO A 130 13.04 -5.09 19.02
C PRO A 130 14.21 -6.03 18.68
N ALA A 131 14.21 -7.29 19.15
CA ALA A 131 15.22 -8.28 18.76
C ALA A 131 14.93 -9.00 17.44
N ALA A 132 13.77 -8.77 16.82
CA ALA A 132 13.44 -9.41 15.56
C ALA A 132 14.38 -8.89 14.45
N ARG A 133 14.96 -9.83 13.70
CA ARG A 133 15.83 -9.49 12.55
C ARG A 133 14.99 -8.88 11.44
N ALA A 134 15.43 -7.72 10.94
CA ALA A 134 14.84 -7.07 9.78
C ALA A 134 15.87 -6.96 8.66
N SER A 135 15.44 -7.24 7.42
CA SER A 135 16.30 -7.13 6.25
C SER A 135 16.57 -5.67 5.91
N ARG A 136 17.80 -5.36 5.50
CA ARG A 136 18.14 -4.02 4.98
C ARG A 136 17.41 -3.78 3.67
N ALA A 137 16.88 -2.57 3.50
CA ALA A 137 16.32 -2.09 2.25
C ALA A 137 17.39 -1.35 1.44
N ASP A 138 17.31 -1.45 0.11
CA ASP A 138 18.16 -0.67 -0.79
C ASP A 138 17.78 0.83 -0.75
N GLY A 139 18.72 1.68 -1.19
CA GLY A 139 18.56 3.14 -1.15
C GLY A 139 17.37 3.64 -1.97
N GLY A 140 17.17 3.09 -3.17
CA GLY A 140 16.07 3.49 -4.06
C GLY A 140 14.70 3.21 -3.46
N THR A 141 14.53 2.04 -2.84
CA THR A 141 13.28 1.68 -2.14
C THR A 141 13.05 2.56 -0.90
N VAL A 142 14.11 2.91 -0.16
CA VAL A 142 14.01 3.87 0.96
C VAL A 142 13.54 5.24 0.48
N GLU A 143 14.08 5.75 -0.62
CA GLU A 143 13.68 7.03 -1.20
C GLU A 143 12.25 6.99 -1.74
N ALA A 144 11.86 5.91 -2.41
CA ALA A 144 10.50 5.67 -2.87
C ALA A 144 9.50 5.72 -1.70
N GLN A 145 9.83 5.08 -0.59
CA GLN A 145 9.01 5.11 0.63
C GLN A 145 8.93 6.53 1.24
N ARG A 146 10.03 7.28 1.28
CA ARG A 146 10.05 8.67 1.78
C ARG A 146 9.13 9.55 0.96
N ARG A 147 9.28 9.55 -0.37
CA ARG A 147 8.44 10.34 -1.28
C ARG A 147 6.96 9.97 -1.14
N TRP A 148 6.66 8.67 -1.06
CA TRP A 148 5.29 8.19 -0.83
C TRP A 148 4.73 8.73 0.50
N MET A 149 5.53 8.73 1.57
CA MET A 149 5.14 9.29 2.86
C MET A 149 5.00 10.81 2.82
N ASP A 150 5.86 11.52 2.10
CA ASP A 150 5.78 12.98 2.00
C ASP A 150 4.48 13.42 1.32
N VAL A 151 4.01 12.67 0.30
CA VAL A 151 2.67 12.87 -0.26
C VAL A 151 1.58 12.50 0.76
N ALA A 152 1.72 11.35 1.45
CA ALA A 152 0.73 10.90 2.43
C ALA A 152 0.52 11.87 3.59
N PHE A 153 1.58 12.52 4.05
CA PHE A 153 1.56 13.52 5.13
C PHE A 153 1.35 14.95 4.61
N GLY A 154 1.08 15.15 3.32
CA GLY A 154 0.85 16.47 2.74
C GLY A 154 2.06 17.40 2.77
N ARG A 155 3.29 16.87 2.90
CA ARG A 155 4.54 17.64 2.94
C ARG A 155 4.95 18.15 1.56
N VAL A 156 4.50 17.47 0.51
CA VAL A 156 4.74 17.84 -0.88
C VAL A 156 3.44 17.77 -1.67
N ARG A 157 3.27 18.67 -2.63
CA ARG A 157 2.21 18.55 -3.64
C ARG A 157 2.64 17.55 -4.70
N PRO A 158 1.86 16.48 -4.95
CA PRO A 158 2.23 15.51 -5.94
C PRO A 158 1.97 16.03 -7.36
N VAL A 159 2.84 15.62 -8.28
CA VAL A 159 2.73 15.89 -9.71
C VAL A 159 2.54 14.56 -10.44
N VAL A 160 1.70 14.55 -11.47
CA VAL A 160 1.54 13.43 -12.40
C VAL A 160 1.59 13.97 -13.82
N GLY A 161 2.57 13.52 -14.61
CA GLY A 161 2.70 13.93 -16.02
C GLY A 161 2.84 15.45 -16.20
N GLY A 162 3.53 16.13 -15.29
CA GLY A 162 3.75 17.58 -15.33
C GLY A 162 2.63 18.44 -14.75
N VAL A 163 1.57 17.83 -14.21
CA VAL A 163 0.41 18.54 -13.65
C VAL A 163 0.33 18.31 -12.13
N ASP A 164 0.16 19.40 -11.37
CA ASP A 164 -0.17 19.32 -9.94
C ASP A 164 -1.53 18.64 -9.76
N VAL A 165 -1.60 17.62 -8.90
CA VAL A 165 -2.83 16.87 -8.63
C VAL A 165 -3.13 16.81 -7.13
N ALA A 166 -4.37 16.49 -6.77
CA ALA A 166 -4.71 16.23 -5.37
C ALA A 166 -4.00 14.94 -4.88
N ALA A 167 -3.72 14.86 -3.58
CA ALA A 167 -3.09 13.68 -2.98
C ALA A 167 -3.91 12.41 -3.23
N ALA A 168 -5.24 12.46 -3.04
CA ALA A 168 -6.15 11.36 -3.33
C ALA A 168 -6.05 10.84 -4.79
N GLU A 169 -5.95 11.75 -5.76
CA GLU A 169 -5.79 11.41 -7.19
C GLU A 169 -4.43 10.77 -7.45
N TRP A 170 -3.35 11.28 -6.84
CA TRP A 170 -2.03 10.66 -6.92
C TRP A 170 -2.03 9.23 -6.38
N PHE A 171 -2.67 8.99 -5.22
CA PHE A 171 -2.82 7.64 -4.67
C PHE A 171 -3.73 6.76 -5.53
N ALA A 172 -4.75 7.32 -6.18
CA ALA A 172 -5.56 6.59 -7.15
C ALA A 172 -4.72 6.15 -8.37
N ALA A 173 -3.88 7.02 -8.92
CA ALA A 173 -2.94 6.69 -9.99
C ALA A 173 -1.92 5.61 -9.55
N PHE A 174 -1.35 5.74 -8.35
CA PHE A 174 -0.46 4.72 -7.77
C PHE A 174 -1.15 3.35 -7.64
N ARG A 175 -2.37 3.32 -7.10
CA ARG A 175 -3.18 2.10 -6.99
C ARG A 175 -3.49 1.51 -8.36
N ALA A 176 -3.79 2.34 -9.35
CA ALA A 176 -4.03 1.89 -10.72
C ALA A 176 -2.79 1.21 -11.32
N CYS A 177 -1.59 1.79 -11.16
CA CYS A 177 -0.34 1.18 -11.63
C CYS A 177 -0.09 -0.18 -10.98
N VAL A 178 -0.28 -0.31 -9.68
CA VAL A 178 -0.13 -1.58 -8.97
C VAL A 178 -1.14 -2.62 -9.45
N ILE A 179 -2.40 -2.24 -9.68
CA ILE A 179 -3.43 -3.15 -10.20
C ILE A 179 -3.07 -3.58 -11.63
N LEU A 180 -2.68 -2.66 -12.51
CA LEU A 180 -2.25 -2.98 -13.87
C LEU A 180 -1.03 -3.90 -13.88
N LEU A 181 -0.05 -3.64 -13.00
CA LEU A 181 1.12 -4.50 -12.82
C LEU A 181 0.66 -5.92 -12.46
N ARG A 182 -0.21 -6.08 -11.46
CA ARG A 182 -0.75 -7.39 -11.05
C ARG A 182 -1.50 -8.10 -12.17
N LEU A 183 -2.34 -7.39 -12.92
CA LEU A 183 -3.10 -7.95 -14.05
C LEU A 183 -2.17 -8.43 -15.17
N GLY A 184 -1.06 -7.73 -15.39
CA GLY A 184 -0.07 -8.10 -16.39
C GLY A 184 0.94 -9.18 -15.95
N LEU A 185 0.98 -9.56 -14.66
CA LEU A 185 1.91 -10.59 -14.21
C LEU A 185 1.56 -11.97 -14.83
N PRO A 186 2.56 -12.79 -15.21
CA PRO A 186 3.99 -12.54 -15.08
C PRO A 186 4.57 -11.79 -16.29
N ARG A 187 3.82 -11.73 -17.40
CA ARG A 187 4.28 -11.26 -18.73
C ARG A 187 4.82 -9.83 -18.72
N VAL A 188 4.22 -8.95 -17.92
CA VAL A 188 4.63 -7.54 -17.79
C VAL A 188 6.08 -7.39 -17.30
N LEU A 189 6.61 -8.33 -16.52
CA LEU A 189 7.99 -8.26 -16.01
C LEU A 189 9.02 -8.31 -17.13
N GLY A 190 8.73 -9.02 -18.23
CA GLY A 190 9.59 -9.04 -19.41
C GLY A 190 9.50 -7.78 -20.28
N ARG A 191 8.58 -6.86 -19.96
CA ARG A 191 8.35 -5.60 -20.70
C ARG A 191 8.73 -4.36 -19.90
N LEU A 192 8.99 -4.51 -18.60
CA LEU A 192 9.43 -3.43 -17.73
C LEU A 192 10.95 -3.34 -17.72
N PRO A 193 11.53 -2.13 -17.90
CA PRO A 193 12.97 -1.95 -17.79
C PRO A 193 13.42 -2.06 -16.33
N ASP A 194 14.62 -2.59 -16.12
CA ASP A 194 15.38 -2.47 -14.87
C ASP A 194 14.68 -2.94 -13.58
N VAL A 195 13.75 -3.92 -13.67
CA VAL A 195 13.10 -4.50 -12.49
C VAL A 195 14.11 -5.37 -11.72
N PRO A 196 14.42 -5.05 -10.45
CA PRO A 196 15.35 -5.86 -9.67
C PRO A 196 14.86 -7.32 -9.52
N ALA A 197 15.78 -8.28 -9.58
CA ALA A 197 15.45 -9.71 -9.49
C ALA A 197 14.66 -10.07 -8.22
N TRP A 198 14.94 -9.39 -7.10
CA TRP A 198 14.20 -9.58 -5.86
C TRP A 198 12.75 -9.09 -5.96
N CYS A 199 12.49 -8.01 -6.70
CA CYS A 199 11.12 -7.54 -6.95
C CYS A 199 10.36 -8.57 -7.77
N THR A 200 10.96 -9.12 -8.83
CA THR A 200 10.36 -10.18 -9.65
C THR A 200 9.92 -11.36 -8.79
N ARG A 201 10.82 -11.89 -7.95
CA ARG A 201 10.49 -13.00 -7.06
C ARG A 201 9.32 -12.67 -6.13
N VAL A 202 9.38 -11.53 -5.44
CA VAL A 202 8.35 -11.11 -4.48
C VAL A 202 6.99 -10.85 -5.14
N LEU A 203 6.96 -10.25 -6.34
CA LEU A 203 5.72 -9.99 -7.07
C LEU A 203 5.06 -11.30 -7.56
N LEU A 204 5.86 -12.31 -7.92
CA LEU A 204 5.34 -13.63 -8.28
C LEU A 204 4.80 -14.38 -7.06
N GLU A 205 5.49 -14.31 -5.92
CA GLU A 205 5.00 -14.82 -4.63
C GLU A 205 3.67 -14.16 -4.26
N GLU A 206 3.58 -12.83 -4.34
CA GLU A 206 2.36 -12.07 -4.09
C GLU A 206 1.21 -12.49 -5.01
N ARG A 207 1.48 -12.67 -6.31
CA ARG A 207 0.48 -13.16 -7.26
C ARG A 207 -0.04 -14.54 -6.86
N GLY A 208 0.84 -15.45 -6.44
CA GLY A 208 0.46 -16.78 -5.96
C GLY A 208 -0.46 -16.69 -4.75
N GLU A 209 -0.09 -15.88 -3.76
CA GLU A 209 -0.92 -15.61 -2.58
C GLU A 209 -2.29 -15.04 -2.99
N ARG A 210 -2.36 -14.10 -3.94
CA ARG A 210 -3.63 -13.50 -4.40
C ARG A 210 -4.49 -14.43 -5.25
N GLY A 211 -3.86 -15.26 -6.08
CA GLY A 211 -4.53 -16.25 -6.91
C GLY A 211 -5.34 -17.23 -6.07
N ALA A 212 -4.74 -17.70 -4.96
CA ALA A 212 -5.42 -18.54 -3.97
C ALA A 212 -6.64 -17.85 -3.31
N HIS A 213 -6.75 -16.52 -3.41
CA HIS A 213 -7.87 -15.74 -2.86
C HIS A 213 -8.87 -15.26 -3.92
N GLY A 214 -8.84 -15.81 -5.15
CA GLY A 214 -9.83 -15.52 -6.20
C GLY A 214 -9.61 -14.20 -6.93
N GLY A 215 -8.35 -13.82 -7.20
CA GLY A 215 -8.05 -12.68 -8.10
C GLY A 215 -8.35 -11.30 -7.50
N ARG A 216 -8.11 -11.14 -6.19
CA ARG A 216 -8.37 -9.89 -5.43
C ARG A 216 -7.30 -8.81 -5.68
N PHE A 217 -7.11 -8.43 -6.94
CA PHE A 217 -6.05 -7.51 -7.37
C PHE A 217 -6.22 -6.07 -6.86
N GLY A 218 -7.44 -5.68 -6.46
CA GLY A 218 -7.74 -4.38 -5.88
C GLY A 218 -7.31 -4.21 -4.41
N TRP A 219 -6.77 -5.24 -3.77
CA TRP A 219 -6.40 -5.21 -2.35
C TRP A 219 -5.01 -4.60 -2.12
N GLY A 220 -4.80 -3.99 -0.95
CA GLY A 220 -3.49 -3.45 -0.58
C GLY A 220 -2.41 -4.54 -0.49
N PRO A 221 -1.11 -4.23 -0.66
CA PRO A 221 -0.02 -5.23 -0.67
C PRO A 221 -0.06 -6.23 0.50
N ALA A 222 0.24 -7.50 0.23
CA ALA A 222 0.04 -8.60 1.18
C ALA A 222 1.06 -8.58 2.33
N SER A 223 2.26 -8.08 2.03
CA SER A 223 3.39 -8.05 2.93
C SER A 223 4.17 -6.74 2.80
N ALA A 224 5.06 -6.46 3.75
CA ALA A 224 6.00 -5.35 3.67
C ALA A 224 6.96 -5.51 2.47
N GLY A 225 7.37 -6.75 2.17
CA GLY A 225 8.16 -7.07 0.98
C GLY A 225 7.41 -6.78 -0.32
N ALA A 226 6.14 -7.17 -0.42
CA ALA A 226 5.31 -6.84 -1.59
C ALA A 226 5.12 -5.33 -1.73
N ALA A 227 4.85 -4.63 -0.62
CA ALA A 227 4.76 -3.17 -0.62
C ALA A 227 6.07 -2.52 -1.11
N ALA A 228 7.22 -3.04 -0.70
CA ALA A 228 8.53 -2.58 -1.15
C ALA A 228 8.66 -2.75 -2.67
N ALA A 229 8.39 -3.95 -3.18
CA ALA A 229 8.47 -4.23 -4.62
C ALA A 229 7.54 -3.33 -5.44
N PHE A 230 6.32 -3.09 -4.97
CA PHE A 230 5.40 -2.15 -5.64
C PHE A 230 5.92 -0.72 -5.62
N LEU A 231 6.46 -0.22 -4.51
CA LEU A 231 7.07 1.11 -4.45
C LEU A 231 8.26 1.23 -5.42
N THR A 232 9.15 0.23 -5.42
CA THR A 232 10.33 0.21 -6.29
C THR A 232 9.94 0.26 -7.77
N VAL A 233 8.91 -0.47 -8.18
CA VAL A 233 8.48 -0.53 -9.58
C VAL A 233 7.60 0.65 -9.98
N VAL A 234 6.67 1.08 -9.13
CA VAL A 234 5.62 2.05 -9.51
C VAL A 234 6.06 3.49 -9.33
N MET A 235 6.85 3.82 -8.30
CA MET A 235 7.25 5.22 -8.05
C MET A 235 7.98 5.85 -9.24
N PRO A 236 8.92 5.16 -9.93
CA PRO A 236 9.52 5.69 -11.14
C PRO A 236 8.53 5.93 -12.28
N LEU A 237 7.45 5.14 -12.39
CA LEU A 237 6.45 5.33 -13.46
C LEU A 237 5.70 6.66 -13.29
N LEU A 238 5.36 7.01 -12.05
CA LEU A 238 4.64 8.25 -11.73
C LEU A 238 5.53 9.49 -11.67
N ALA A 239 6.84 9.32 -11.50
CA ALA A 239 7.82 10.41 -11.51
C ALA A 239 8.15 10.93 -12.93
N ALA A 240 7.19 10.87 -13.86
CA ALA A 240 7.35 11.38 -15.22
C ALA A 240 7.18 12.90 -15.25
N GLU A 241 8.03 13.58 -16.01
CA GLU A 241 8.06 15.05 -16.07
C GLU A 241 6.89 15.63 -16.87
N ASP A 242 6.38 14.87 -17.85
CA ASP A 242 5.27 15.27 -18.70
C ASP A 242 4.36 14.08 -19.08
N VAL A 243 3.21 14.38 -19.70
CA VAL A 243 2.22 13.39 -20.12
C VAL A 243 2.75 12.39 -21.15
N ARG A 244 3.68 12.80 -22.03
CA ARG A 244 4.26 11.93 -23.07
C ARG A 244 5.17 10.90 -22.43
N GLU A 245 6.02 11.32 -21.50
CA GLU A 245 6.85 10.46 -20.71
C GLU A 245 6.01 9.53 -19.84
N LEU A 246 4.98 10.05 -19.16
CA LEU A 246 4.06 9.23 -18.36
C LEU A 246 3.45 8.13 -19.23
N SER A 247 2.93 8.48 -20.41
CA SER A 247 2.34 7.52 -21.33
C SER A 247 3.35 6.45 -21.78
N ARG A 248 4.60 6.83 -22.10
CA ARG A 248 5.68 5.88 -22.41
C ARG A 248 5.98 4.94 -21.25
N ARG A 249 6.12 5.47 -20.03
CA ARG A 249 6.41 4.67 -18.82
C ARG A 249 5.27 3.72 -18.46
N LEU A 250 4.01 4.11 -18.70
CA LEU A 250 2.83 3.27 -18.46
C LEU A 250 2.58 2.21 -19.55
N ALA A 251 3.18 2.36 -20.74
CA ALA A 251 2.93 1.48 -21.88
C ALA A 251 3.09 -0.02 -21.58
N PRO A 252 4.13 -0.50 -20.86
CA PRO A 252 4.26 -1.93 -20.52
C PRO A 252 3.07 -2.46 -19.71
N LEU A 253 2.58 -1.68 -18.74
CA LEU A 253 1.46 -2.05 -17.87
C LEU A 253 0.15 -2.11 -18.69
N VAL A 254 -0.15 -1.04 -19.41
CA VAL A 254 -1.42 -0.89 -20.15
C VAL A 254 -1.52 -1.91 -21.29
N ARG A 255 -0.48 -2.03 -22.11
CA ARG A 255 -0.48 -2.93 -23.28
C ARG A 255 -0.57 -4.39 -22.84
N THR A 256 0.11 -4.76 -21.76
CA THR A 256 0.00 -6.14 -21.23
C THR A 256 -1.40 -6.40 -20.69
N ALA A 257 -1.97 -5.51 -19.89
CA ALA A 257 -3.34 -5.68 -19.41
C ALA A 257 -4.37 -5.73 -20.55
N ALA A 258 -4.16 -4.98 -21.64
CA ALA A 258 -4.99 -5.05 -22.84
C ALA A 258 -4.81 -6.37 -23.60
N ASP A 259 -3.58 -6.87 -23.74
CA ASP A 259 -3.28 -8.18 -24.34
C ASP A 259 -3.95 -9.34 -23.56
N GLU A 260 -4.00 -9.23 -22.24
CA GLU A 260 -4.70 -10.20 -21.37
C GLU A 260 -6.23 -10.00 -21.31
N GLY A 261 -6.79 -9.01 -22.02
CA GLY A 261 -8.22 -8.70 -21.95
C GLY A 261 -8.70 -8.22 -20.58
N CYS A 262 -7.79 -7.77 -19.73
CA CYS A 262 -8.04 -7.42 -18.33
C CYS A 262 -8.13 -5.92 -18.07
N LEU A 263 -7.99 -5.08 -19.10
CA LEU A 263 -7.98 -3.62 -18.94
C LEU A 263 -9.30 -3.08 -18.37
N ALA A 264 -10.45 -3.69 -18.69
CA ALA A 264 -11.75 -3.30 -18.15
C ALA A 264 -12.05 -3.87 -16.74
N ALA A 265 -11.02 -4.31 -15.99
CA ALA A 265 -11.23 -4.89 -14.66
C ALA A 265 -11.89 -3.89 -13.70
N ARG A 266 -12.98 -4.33 -13.05
CA ARG A 266 -13.77 -3.51 -12.11
C ARG A 266 -12.95 -2.72 -11.07
N PRO A 267 -11.86 -3.25 -10.47
CA PRO A 267 -11.05 -2.49 -9.53
C PRO A 267 -10.43 -1.21 -10.11
N LEU A 268 -10.12 -1.17 -11.41
CA LEU A 268 -9.56 0.02 -12.08
C LEU A 268 -10.62 1.11 -12.24
N ALA A 269 -11.81 0.74 -12.72
CA ALA A 269 -12.91 1.68 -13.00
C ALA A 269 -13.45 2.39 -11.75
N ARG A 270 -13.16 1.88 -10.53
CA ARG A 270 -13.57 2.53 -9.28
C ARG A 270 -12.59 3.61 -8.80
N LEU A 271 -11.42 3.72 -9.40
CA LEU A 271 -10.40 4.68 -8.99
C LEU A 271 -10.66 6.04 -9.67
N ALA A 272 -10.76 7.10 -8.87
CA ALA A 272 -10.78 8.48 -9.35
C ALA A 272 -9.35 8.95 -9.65
N VAL A 273 -8.83 8.52 -10.80
CA VAL A 273 -7.49 8.93 -11.29
C VAL A 273 -7.55 10.33 -11.92
N PRO A 274 -6.45 11.10 -11.89
CA PRO A 274 -6.42 12.42 -12.51
C PRO A 274 -6.51 12.31 -14.04
N GLU A 275 -7.05 13.34 -14.69
CA GLU A 275 -7.32 13.34 -16.14
C GLU A 275 -6.07 13.08 -16.97
N VAL A 276 -4.94 13.72 -16.63
CA VAL A 276 -3.63 13.50 -17.27
C VAL A 276 -3.18 12.02 -17.22
N PHE A 277 -3.51 11.29 -16.15
CA PHE A 277 -3.21 9.86 -16.05
C PHE A 277 -4.15 9.03 -16.93
N ALA A 278 -5.45 9.35 -16.94
CA ALA A 278 -6.43 8.69 -17.79
C ALA A 278 -6.10 8.85 -19.29
N GLU A 279 -5.68 10.05 -19.70
CA GLU A 279 -5.21 10.35 -21.05
C GLU A 279 -3.95 9.55 -21.41
N ALA A 280 -2.97 9.53 -20.51
CA ALA A 280 -1.73 8.77 -20.70
C ALA A 280 -1.99 7.26 -20.88
N VAL A 281 -2.97 6.70 -20.14
CA VAL A 281 -3.43 5.31 -20.30
C VAL A 281 -4.16 5.13 -21.63
N ALA A 282 -5.11 5.99 -21.96
CA ALA A 282 -5.88 5.92 -23.20
C ALA A 282 -4.98 5.91 -24.44
N ALA A 283 -3.92 6.71 -24.45
CA ALA A 283 -2.93 6.77 -25.51
C ALA A 283 -2.15 5.45 -25.73
N GLN A 284 -2.19 4.52 -24.77
CA GLN A 284 -1.52 3.21 -24.87
C GLN A 284 -2.49 2.05 -25.16
N VAL A 285 -3.79 2.30 -25.25
CA VAL A 285 -4.79 1.27 -25.58
C VAL A 285 -4.74 0.95 -27.08
N PRO A 286 -4.53 -0.32 -27.48
CA PRO A 286 -4.45 -0.69 -28.90
C PRO A 286 -5.74 -0.40 -29.68
N VAL A 287 -5.63 0.26 -30.83
CA VAL A 287 -6.76 0.54 -31.75
C VAL A 287 -7.27 -0.77 -32.36
N GLY A 288 -8.60 -0.96 -32.40
CA GLY A 288 -9.25 -2.07 -33.10
C GLY A 288 -9.49 -3.36 -32.28
N ARG A 289 -9.02 -3.42 -31.02
CA ARG A 289 -9.43 -4.46 -30.07
C ARG A 289 -10.64 -4.00 -29.25
N SER A 290 -11.39 -4.94 -28.66
CA SER A 290 -12.47 -4.65 -27.71
C SER A 290 -12.00 -3.96 -26.42
N ALA A 291 -10.69 -3.73 -26.26
CA ALA A 291 -10.11 -3.06 -25.11
C ALA A 291 -10.45 -1.57 -25.12
N ARG A 292 -11.07 -1.10 -24.03
CA ARG A 292 -11.35 0.32 -23.78
C ARG A 292 -10.64 0.78 -22.52
N SER A 293 -10.35 2.07 -22.45
CA SER A 293 -9.80 2.66 -21.22
C SER A 293 -10.81 2.47 -20.08
N PRO A 294 -10.36 2.10 -18.85
CA PRO A 294 -11.26 1.98 -17.69
C PRO A 294 -11.96 3.29 -17.33
N TRP A 295 -11.40 4.41 -17.77
CA TRP A 295 -11.84 5.78 -17.44
C TRP A 295 -12.33 6.53 -18.68
N GLU A 296 -12.64 5.84 -19.77
CA GLU A 296 -13.22 6.46 -20.95
C GLU A 296 -14.57 7.09 -20.56
N LYS A 297 -14.65 8.42 -20.54
CA LYS A 297 -15.92 9.14 -20.38
C LYS A 297 -16.78 8.74 -21.58
N GLY A 298 -17.87 8.01 -21.33
CA GLY A 298 -18.80 7.64 -22.38
C GLY A 298 -19.22 8.91 -23.11
N ARG A 299 -18.89 9.05 -24.40
CA ARG A 299 -19.59 10.00 -25.25
C ARG A 299 -21.03 9.52 -25.29
N SER A 300 -21.89 10.16 -24.50
CA SER A 300 -23.34 10.09 -24.71
C SER A 300 -23.58 10.38 -26.18
N ARG A 301 -24.04 9.37 -26.91
CA ARG A 301 -24.69 9.57 -28.20
C ARG A 301 -26.08 10.11 -27.96
#